data_AF-A0A7R7IFU5-F1
#
_entry.id   AF-A0A7R7IFU5-F1
#
_cell.length_a   1.000
_cell.length_b   1.000
_cell.length_c   1.000
_cell.angle_alpha   90.00
_cell.angle_beta   90.00
_cell.angle_gamma   90.00
#
_symmetry.space_group_name_H-M   'P 1'
#
loop_
_entity.id
_entity.type
_entity.pdbx_description
1 polymer ?
#
loop_
_entity_poly.entity_id
_entity_poly.type
_entity_poly.pdbx_seq_one_letter_code
_entity_poly.pdbx_strand_id
1 'polypeptide(L)'
;MIIKGKKNKKDVAIVKKNKIENKEPNKVDETMYLIYMTSQDITARNINDYFIKKGFEEVQLWDELNILQLELKNQNTVEFEPMQPFKDAKDIEFLEQSNVKTIYALTIEESDFKDMQEMFKGLLLELGGFYATDTDDFNPVYSVDNL
;
A
#
# COMPACT_ATOMS: atom_id res chain seq x y z
N MET A 1 9.06 9.05 -74.44
CA MET A 1 10.37 8.41 -74.18
C MET A 1 11.27 9.51 -73.60
N ILE A 2 11.28 9.76 -72.27
CA ILE A 2 12.26 9.27 -71.25
C ILE A 2 13.70 9.22 -71.82
N ILE A 3 14.79 9.79 -71.26
CA ILE A 3 15.25 9.92 -69.86
C ILE A 3 16.44 10.91 -69.71
N LYS A 4 16.67 11.37 -68.46
CA LYS A 4 17.96 11.69 -67.77
C LYS A 4 18.62 13.05 -68.07
N GLY A 5 19.15 13.81 -67.10
CA GLY A 5 19.37 13.50 -65.68
C GLY A 5 19.80 14.69 -64.80
N LYS A 6 19.28 14.64 -63.57
CA LYS A 6 19.87 14.91 -62.24
C LYS A 6 20.74 16.16 -62.02
N LYS A 7 20.12 17.13 -61.33
CA LYS A 7 20.75 18.22 -60.56
C LYS A 7 21.40 17.70 -59.26
N ASN A 8 22.44 18.42 -58.87
CA ASN A 8 23.34 18.28 -57.73
C ASN A 8 22.68 17.90 -56.39
N LYS A 9 23.29 16.93 -55.69
CA LYS A 9 23.09 16.71 -54.26
C LYS A 9 23.78 17.83 -53.50
N LYS A 10 23.01 18.60 -52.73
CA LYS A 10 23.53 19.36 -51.59
C LYS A 10 23.14 18.56 -50.35
N ASP A 11 24.15 18.12 -49.61
CA ASP A 11 23.99 17.44 -48.33
C ASP A 11 23.36 18.42 -47.34
N VAL A 12 22.08 18.21 -47.03
CA VAL A 12 21.44 18.83 -45.87
C VAL A 12 21.42 17.76 -44.78
N ALA A 13 22.40 17.85 -43.89
CA ALA A 13 22.38 17.11 -42.64
C ALA A 13 21.16 17.58 -41.82
N ILE A 14 20.09 16.79 -41.82
CA ILE A 14 18.98 16.97 -40.89
C ILE A 14 19.47 16.45 -39.53
N VAL A 15 19.98 17.35 -38.70
CA VAL A 15 20.17 17.08 -37.27
C VAL A 15 18.78 16.96 -36.67
N LYS A 16 18.30 15.71 -36.51
CA LYS A 16 17.17 15.42 -35.63
C LYS A 16 17.60 15.79 -34.22
N LYS A 17 17.14 16.94 -33.72
CA LYS A 17 17.16 17.26 -32.30
C LYS A 17 16.22 16.26 -31.62
N ASN A 18 16.78 15.17 -31.09
CA ASN A 18 16.10 14.36 -30.11
C ASN A 18 15.88 15.26 -28.90
N LYS A 19 14.65 15.72 -28.72
CA LYS A 19 14.20 16.33 -27.48
C LYS A 19 14.17 15.19 -26.48
N ILE A 20 15.24 15.08 -25.68
CA ILE A 20 15.25 14.22 -24.50
C ILE A 20 14.22 14.89 -23.58
N GLU A 21 13.00 14.35 -23.56
CA GLU A 21 12.09 14.62 -22.47
C GLU A 21 12.79 14.14 -21.21
N ASN A 22 13.15 15.08 -20.35
CA ASN A 22 13.49 14.79 -18.97
C ASN A 22 12.22 14.20 -18.34
N LYS A 23 12.00 12.89 -18.51
CA LYS A 23 11.18 12.16 -17.58
C LYS A 23 11.91 12.30 -16.26
N GLU A 24 11.25 12.91 -15.28
CA GLU A 24 11.67 12.78 -13.90
C GLU A 24 11.95 11.29 -13.65
N PRO A 25 13.03 10.94 -12.93
CA PRO A 25 13.25 9.55 -12.57
C PRO A 25 11.95 9.04 -11.96
N ASN A 26 11.35 8.01 -12.57
CA ASN A 26 10.16 7.37 -12.01
C ASN A 26 10.49 7.07 -10.56
N LYS A 27 9.84 7.75 -9.61
CA LYS A 27 9.95 7.42 -8.19
C LYS A 27 9.53 5.96 -8.12
N VAL A 28 10.44 5.09 -7.70
CA VAL A 28 10.07 3.71 -7.40
C VAL A 28 9.08 3.82 -6.26
N ASP A 29 7.89 3.24 -6.43
CA ASP A 29 6.92 3.18 -5.35
C ASP A 29 7.54 2.35 -4.23
N GLU A 30 7.57 2.90 -3.01
CA GLU A 30 8.20 2.24 -1.87
C GLU A 30 7.14 1.44 -1.12
N THR A 31 7.39 0.16 -0.91
CA THR A 31 6.54 -0.68 -0.07
C THR A 31 6.57 -0.18 1.37
N MET A 32 5.39 0.04 1.94
CA MET A 32 5.21 0.39 3.35
C MET A 32 4.81 -0.82 4.16
N TYR A 33 5.45 -0.93 5.33
CA TYR A 33 5.16 -1.93 6.35
C TYR A 33 4.54 -1.23 7.54
N LEU A 34 3.28 -1.56 7.78
CA LEU A 34 2.46 -1.03 8.85
C LEU A 34 2.05 -2.18 9.78
N ILE A 35 1.60 -1.83 10.97
CA ILE A 35 1.06 -2.75 11.96
C ILE A 35 -0.29 -2.20 12.37
N TYR A 36 -1.36 -2.93 12.08
CA TYR A 36 -2.70 -2.64 12.58
C TYR A 36 -2.88 -3.29 13.95
N MET A 37 -3.23 -2.50 14.95
CA MET A 37 -3.41 -2.93 16.33
C MET A 37 -4.78 -2.52 16.84
N THR A 38 -5.53 -3.45 17.45
CA THR A 38 -6.84 -3.16 18.03
C THR A 38 -7.04 -3.83 19.39
N SER A 39 -7.86 -3.21 20.23
CA SER A 39 -8.29 -3.75 21.53
C SER A 39 -9.47 -4.72 21.42
N GLN A 40 -9.99 -4.91 20.22
CA GLN A 40 -10.99 -5.91 19.89
C GLN A 40 -10.31 -7.26 19.58
N ASP A 41 -11.00 -8.35 19.88
CA ASP A 41 -10.58 -9.70 19.48
C ASP A 41 -11.22 -10.00 18.12
N ILE A 42 -10.44 -9.83 17.05
CA ILE A 42 -10.92 -9.92 15.66
C ILE A 42 -10.09 -10.90 14.84
N THR A 43 -10.64 -11.27 13.68
CA THR A 43 -10.01 -12.13 12.68
C THR A 43 -9.97 -11.44 11.32
N ALA A 44 -9.23 -12.01 10.37
CA ALA A 44 -9.13 -11.56 8.99
C ALA A 44 -10.50 -11.60 8.30
N ARG A 45 -11.39 -12.49 8.76
CA ARG A 45 -12.79 -12.50 8.33
C ARG A 45 -13.54 -11.21 8.72
N ASN A 46 -13.33 -10.69 9.92
CA ASN A 46 -13.95 -9.42 10.33
C ASN A 46 -13.47 -8.24 9.48
N ILE A 47 -12.16 -8.22 9.15
CA ILE A 47 -11.57 -7.22 8.27
C ILE A 47 -12.13 -7.38 6.85
N ASN A 48 -12.19 -8.61 6.33
CA ASN A 48 -12.80 -8.93 5.04
C ASN A 48 -14.26 -8.46 4.96
N ASP A 49 -15.08 -8.77 5.98
CA ASP A 49 -16.50 -8.40 6.00
C ASP A 49 -16.69 -6.89 5.90
N TYR A 50 -15.79 -6.10 6.52
CA TYR A 50 -15.76 -4.65 6.35
C TYR A 50 -15.48 -4.25 4.89
N PHE A 51 -14.44 -4.81 4.26
CA PHE A 51 -14.10 -4.48 2.88
C PHE A 51 -15.20 -4.89 1.89
N ILE A 52 -15.78 -6.09 2.03
CA ILE A 52 -16.92 -6.53 1.22
C ILE A 52 -18.13 -5.59 1.40
N LYS A 53 -18.47 -5.18 2.64
CA LYS A 53 -19.54 -4.20 2.93
C LYS A 53 -19.31 -2.85 2.25
N LYS A 54 -18.05 -2.48 2.00
CA LYS A 54 -17.65 -1.26 1.29
C LYS A 54 -17.52 -1.43 -0.22
N GLY A 55 -17.81 -2.62 -0.75
CA GLY A 55 -17.82 -2.90 -2.18
C GLY A 55 -16.47 -3.31 -2.76
N PHE A 56 -15.55 -3.84 -1.94
CA PHE A 56 -14.36 -4.52 -2.44
C PHE A 56 -14.76 -5.88 -3.02
N GLU A 57 -14.43 -6.13 -4.29
CA GLU A 57 -14.88 -7.33 -5.01
C GLU A 57 -13.81 -8.43 -5.05
N GLU A 58 -12.53 -8.06 -5.08
CA GLU A 58 -11.41 -8.98 -5.21
C GLU A 58 -10.67 -9.11 -3.87
N VAL A 59 -11.03 -10.14 -3.13
CA VAL A 59 -10.50 -10.41 -1.80
C VAL A 59 -10.17 -11.89 -1.67
N GLN A 60 -8.93 -12.17 -1.28
CA GLN A 60 -8.45 -13.51 -0.95
C GLN A 60 -8.36 -13.64 0.56
N LEU A 61 -9.19 -14.50 1.14
CA LEU A 61 -9.21 -14.78 2.57
C LEU A 61 -8.72 -16.21 2.80
N TRP A 62 -7.65 -16.38 3.56
CA TRP A 62 -7.19 -17.68 4.05
C TRP A 62 -7.54 -17.81 5.53
N ASP A 63 -8.77 -18.24 5.82
CA ASP A 63 -9.29 -18.31 7.19
C ASP A 63 -8.42 -19.11 8.16
N GLU A 64 -7.88 -20.25 7.72
CA GLU A 64 -7.06 -21.13 8.57
C GLU A 64 -5.75 -20.45 9.01
N LEU A 65 -5.20 -19.59 8.16
CA LEU A 65 -4.00 -18.81 8.44
C LEU A 65 -4.35 -17.45 9.03
N ASN A 66 -5.63 -17.08 9.04
CA ASN A 66 -6.12 -15.79 9.46
C ASN A 66 -5.45 -14.64 8.68
N ILE A 67 -5.21 -14.84 7.37
CA ILE A 67 -4.59 -13.87 6.43
C ILE A 67 -5.63 -13.34 5.45
N LEU A 68 -5.53 -12.06 5.08
CA LEU A 68 -6.35 -11.39 4.09
C LEU A 68 -5.48 -10.68 3.05
N GLN A 69 -5.82 -10.79 1.77
CA GLN A 69 -5.22 -10.00 0.71
C GLN A 69 -6.31 -9.34 -0.13
N LEU A 70 -6.19 -8.03 -0.35
CA LEU A 70 -7.04 -7.25 -1.25
C LEU A 70 -6.28 -7.01 -2.55
N GLU A 71 -6.93 -7.19 -3.70
CA GLU A 71 -6.38 -6.77 -5.00
C GLU A 71 -6.97 -5.41 -5.37
N LEU A 72 -6.10 -4.42 -5.55
CA LEU A 72 -6.49 -3.07 -5.94
C LEU A 72 -6.67 -2.97 -7.46
N LYS A 73 -7.34 -1.92 -7.94
CA LYS A 73 -7.61 -1.72 -9.39
C LYS A 73 -6.35 -1.63 -10.26
N ASN A 74 -5.23 -1.23 -9.67
CA ASN A 74 -3.92 -1.15 -10.31
C ASN A 74 -3.14 -2.49 -10.25
N GLN A 75 -3.76 -3.57 -9.75
CA GLN A 75 -3.17 -4.90 -9.53
C GLN A 75 -2.15 -4.96 -8.38
N ASN A 76 -1.94 -3.86 -7.64
CA ASN A 76 -1.21 -3.90 -6.39
C ASN A 76 -2.06 -4.56 -5.30
N THR A 77 -1.41 -5.01 -4.23
CA THR A 77 -2.07 -5.74 -3.16
C THR A 77 -1.96 -5.03 -1.82
N VAL A 78 -2.96 -5.25 -0.97
CA VAL A 78 -2.93 -4.88 0.45
C VAL A 78 -3.10 -6.15 1.24
N GLU A 79 -2.07 -6.52 2.01
CA GLU A 79 -2.02 -7.79 2.75
C GLU A 79 -2.11 -7.54 4.24
N PHE A 80 -2.93 -8.32 4.94
CA PHE A 80 -3.02 -8.35 6.40
C PHE A 80 -2.64 -9.74 6.89
N GLU A 81 -1.49 -9.85 7.55
CA GLU A 81 -0.99 -11.09 8.13
C GLU A 81 -1.03 -11.03 9.66
N PRO A 82 -1.54 -12.06 10.36
CA PRO A 82 -1.65 -12.01 11.81
C PRO A 82 -0.28 -12.11 12.44
N MET A 83 0.00 -11.25 13.42
CA MET A 83 1.24 -11.27 14.17
C MET A 83 1.04 -11.92 15.54
N GLN A 84 2.06 -12.65 15.98
CA GLN A 84 2.17 -12.99 17.40
C GLN A 84 2.58 -11.74 18.19
N PRO A 85 2.17 -11.62 19.48
CA PRO A 85 2.63 -10.53 20.32
C PRO A 85 4.16 -10.42 20.35
N PHE A 86 4.64 -9.18 20.43
CA PHE A 86 6.06 -8.89 20.57
C PHE A 86 6.65 -9.51 21.83
N LYS A 87 7.96 -9.80 21.80
CA LYS A 87 8.68 -10.42 22.92
C LYS A 87 9.51 -9.43 23.73
N ASP A 88 9.79 -8.25 23.18
CA ASP A 88 10.54 -7.22 23.90
C ASP A 88 9.68 -6.61 25.00
N ALA A 89 10.28 -6.34 26.16
CA ALA A 89 9.57 -5.81 27.31
C ALA A 89 8.94 -4.43 27.05
N LYS A 90 9.58 -3.59 26.23
CA LYS A 90 9.05 -2.27 25.88
C LYS A 90 7.83 -2.38 24.97
N ASP A 91 7.90 -3.26 23.98
CA ASP A 91 6.78 -3.49 23.07
C ASP A 91 5.58 -4.08 23.83
N ILE A 92 5.84 -5.01 24.75
CA ILE A 92 4.81 -5.56 25.64
C ILE A 92 4.17 -4.45 26.48
N GLU A 93 4.95 -3.58 27.11
CA GLU A 93 4.44 -2.46 27.90
C GLU A 93 3.56 -1.52 27.04
N PHE A 94 3.99 -1.22 25.82
CA PHE A 94 3.23 -0.42 24.86
C PHE A 94 1.87 -1.07 24.51
N LEU A 95 1.88 -2.37 24.21
CA LEU A 95 0.66 -3.13 23.89
C LEU A 95 -0.31 -3.19 25.07
N GLU A 96 0.21 -3.41 26.29
CA GLU A 96 -0.60 -3.48 27.52
C GLU A 96 -1.25 -2.13 27.84
N GLN A 97 -0.50 -1.03 27.75
CA GLN A 97 -1.02 0.33 27.95
C GLN A 97 -2.12 0.69 26.93
N SER A 98 -1.99 0.17 25.71
CA SER A 98 -2.94 0.37 24.62
C SER A 98 -4.09 -0.64 24.61
N ASN A 99 -4.10 -1.61 25.55
CA ASN A 99 -5.07 -2.70 25.65
C ASN A 99 -5.24 -3.49 24.34
N VAL A 100 -4.15 -3.68 23.60
CA VAL A 100 -4.16 -4.37 22.29
C VAL A 100 -4.37 -5.87 22.50
N LYS A 101 -5.25 -6.45 21.69
CA LYS A 101 -5.58 -7.89 21.70
C LYS A 101 -5.27 -8.58 20.38
N THR A 102 -5.39 -7.86 19.27
CA THR A 102 -5.15 -8.40 17.93
C THR A 102 -4.18 -7.47 17.18
N ILE A 103 -3.24 -8.09 16.46
CA ILE A 103 -2.19 -7.43 15.71
C ILE A 103 -2.10 -8.04 14.31
N TYR A 104 -2.06 -7.19 13.29
CA TYR A 104 -1.80 -7.58 11.90
C TYR A 104 -0.63 -6.78 11.34
N ALA A 105 0.33 -7.46 10.71
CA ALA A 105 1.23 -6.82 9.77
C ALA A 105 0.44 -6.44 8.52
N LEU A 106 0.67 -5.23 8.02
CA LEU A 106 0.02 -4.68 6.85
C LEU A 106 1.08 -4.28 5.83
N THR A 107 1.01 -4.85 4.63
CA THR A 107 1.90 -4.50 3.51
C THR A 107 1.10 -3.83 2.40
N ILE A 108 1.57 -2.67 1.94
CA ILE A 108 0.93 -1.84 0.91
C ILE A 108 1.97 -0.92 0.27
N GLU A 109 1.80 -0.56 -1.00
CA GLU A 109 2.63 0.46 -1.64
C GLU A 109 2.34 1.89 -1.12
N GLU A 110 3.37 2.75 -1.02
CA GLU A 110 3.24 4.14 -0.53
C GLU A 110 2.15 4.91 -1.30
N SER A 111 2.13 4.77 -2.63
CA SER A 111 1.14 5.47 -3.46
C SER A 111 -0.29 5.01 -3.18
N ASP A 112 -0.51 3.72 -2.92
CA ASP A 112 -1.83 3.14 -2.67
C ASP A 112 -2.35 3.45 -1.27
N PHE A 113 -1.46 3.56 -0.28
CA PHE A 113 -1.86 3.91 1.08
C PHE A 113 -2.60 5.24 1.13
N LYS A 114 -2.14 6.22 0.34
CA LYS A 114 -2.80 7.52 0.22
C LYS A 114 -4.22 7.42 -0.33
N ASP A 115 -4.44 6.54 -1.29
CA ASP A 115 -5.76 6.33 -1.88
C ASP A 115 -6.67 5.47 -0.97
N MET A 116 -6.07 4.65 -0.09
CA MET A 116 -6.75 3.76 0.85
C MET A 116 -7.07 4.40 2.21
N GLN A 117 -6.63 5.63 2.49
CA GLN A 117 -6.80 6.27 3.80
C GLN A 117 -8.25 6.30 4.29
N GLU A 118 -9.22 6.66 3.44
CA GLU A 118 -10.64 6.68 3.83
C GLU A 118 -11.17 5.28 4.20
N MET A 119 -10.69 4.24 3.50
CA MET A 119 -11.07 2.86 3.80
C MET A 119 -10.48 2.39 5.12
N PHE A 120 -9.20 2.68 5.37
CA PHE A 120 -8.53 2.38 6.61
C PHE A 120 -9.11 3.16 7.80
N LYS A 121 -9.44 4.44 7.62
CA LYS A 121 -10.16 5.24 8.61
C LYS A 121 -11.50 4.62 8.98
N GLY A 122 -12.26 4.17 7.99
CA GLY A 122 -13.51 3.46 8.23
C GLY A 122 -13.32 2.11 8.93
N LEU A 123 -12.21 1.40 8.67
CA LEU A 123 -11.87 0.17 9.41
C LEU A 123 -11.60 0.49 10.88
N LEU A 124 -10.85 1.56 11.18
CA LEU A 124 -10.63 2.03 12.55
C LEU A 124 -11.94 2.43 13.24
N LEU A 125 -12.88 3.04 12.53
CA LEU A 125 -14.20 3.40 13.08
C LEU A 125 -15.08 2.18 13.37
N GLU A 126 -15.00 1.13 12.56
CA GLU A 126 -15.82 -0.09 12.71
C GLU A 126 -15.19 -1.08 13.72
N LEU A 127 -13.88 -1.33 13.61
CA LEU A 127 -13.15 -2.35 14.37
C LEU A 127 -12.19 -1.77 15.42
N GLY A 128 -12.16 -0.45 15.59
CA GLY A 128 -11.30 0.24 16.54
C GLY A 128 -9.82 0.16 16.16
N GLY A 129 -8.97 0.61 17.09
CA GLY A 129 -7.53 0.48 16.97
C GLY A 129 -6.84 1.64 16.27
N PHE A 130 -5.63 1.38 15.82
CA PHE A 130 -4.74 2.31 15.14
C PHE A 130 -3.75 1.55 14.25
N TYR A 131 -3.10 2.25 13.34
CA TYR A 131 -1.94 1.75 12.61
C TYR A 131 -0.67 2.37 13.19
N ALA A 132 0.44 1.63 13.12
CA ALA A 132 1.77 2.15 13.35
C ALA A 132 2.68 1.71 12.21
N THR A 133 3.76 2.42 11.95
CA THR A 133 4.82 1.87 11.10
C THR A 133 5.58 0.76 11.80
N ASP A 134 6.04 -0.22 11.04
CA ASP A 134 6.96 -1.26 11.54
C ASP A 134 8.37 -0.68 11.71
N THR A 135 8.54 0.14 12.74
CA THR A 135 9.82 0.74 13.18
C THR A 135 10.04 0.42 14.66
N ASP A 136 11.27 0.50 15.13
CA ASP A 136 11.65 0.23 16.54
C ASP A 136 10.85 1.06 17.57
N ASP A 137 10.23 2.16 17.16
CA ASP A 137 9.46 3.08 17.99
C ASP A 137 7.99 3.22 17.58
N PHE A 138 7.53 2.45 16.60
CA PHE A 138 6.15 2.45 16.08
C PHE A 138 5.66 3.81 15.53
N ASN A 139 6.56 4.70 15.09
CA ASN A 139 6.20 6.03 14.60
C ASN A 139 6.42 6.23 13.09
N PRO A 140 5.45 6.85 12.38
CA PRO A 140 4.22 7.45 12.92
C PRO A 140 3.11 6.45 13.31
N VAL A 141 2.32 6.85 14.31
CA VAL A 141 1.03 6.23 14.65
C VAL A 141 -0.10 6.96 13.93
N TYR A 142 -0.97 6.21 13.27
CA TYR A 142 -2.16 6.69 12.59
C TYR A 142 -3.45 6.24 13.27
N SER A 143 -4.29 7.19 13.61
CA SER A 143 -5.64 7.05 14.16
C SER A 143 -6.66 7.70 13.23
N VAL A 144 -7.94 7.64 13.58
CA VAL A 144 -9.04 8.27 12.81
C VAL A 144 -8.79 9.76 12.54
N ASP A 145 -8.09 10.46 13.44
CA ASP A 145 -7.93 11.92 13.40
C ASP A 145 -6.76 12.40 12.52
N ASN A 146 -5.75 11.55 12.30
CA ASN A 146 -4.51 11.93 11.58
C ASN A 146 -4.16 11.01 10.40
N LEU A 147 -5.03 10.06 10.07
CA LEU A 147 -4.99 9.30 8.82
C LEU A 147 -5.56 10.15 7.67
#